data_AF-A0A917VF31-F1
#
_entry.id   AF-A0A917VF31-F1
#
_cell.length_a   1.000
_cell.length_b   1.000
_cell.length_c   1.000
_cell.angle_alpha   90.00
_cell.angle_beta   90.00
_cell.angle_gamma   90.00
#
_symmetry.space_group_name_H-M   'P 1'
#
loop_
_entity.id
_entity.type
_entity.pdbx_description
1 polymer ?
#
loop_
_entity_poly.entity_id
_entity_poly.type
_entity_poly.pdbx_seq_one_letter_code
_entity_poly.pdbx_strand_id
1 'polypeptide(L)'
;MSVRVPNSWTNSRGAEVRGYSVVVLCASCDADRPATAPLITWFHVHGEVTEDNLHEFATLGSVWINGLDLQPLDLEMLAAEEEAWRRGEL
;
A
#
# COMPACT_ATOMS: atom_id res chain seq x y z
N MET A 1 10.34 -2.50 3.71
CA MET A 1 10.00 -1.08 3.44
C MET A 1 8.48 -0.94 3.37
N SER A 2 7.91 0.20 3.75
CA SER A 2 6.48 0.47 3.61
C SER A 2 6.23 1.91 3.20
N VAL A 3 5.12 2.15 2.49
CA VAL A 3 4.62 3.50 2.18
C VAL A 3 3.24 3.69 2.78
N ARG A 4 2.95 4.92 3.24
CA ARG A 4 1.62 5.34 3.68
C ARG A 4 0.98 6.13 2.56
N VAL A 5 -0.12 5.62 2.02
CA VAL A 5 -0.88 6.31 0.98
C VAL A 5 -2.11 6.93 1.62
N PRO A 6 -2.32 8.26 1.49
CA PRO A 6 -3.53 8.90 1.99
C PRO A 6 -4.77 8.21 1.42
N ASN A 7 -5.73 7.92 2.29
CA ASN A 7 -7.01 7.35 1.90
C ASN A 7 -8.10 8.05 2.72
N SER A 8 -9.15 8.54 2.07
CA SER A 8 -10.29 9.13 2.75
C SER A 8 -11.59 8.55 2.20
N TRP A 9 -12.58 8.43 3.08
CA TRP A 9 -13.92 8.05 2.71
C TRP A 9 -14.93 9.01 3.33
N THR A 10 -16.19 8.94 2.89
CA THR A 10 -17.32 9.59 3.54
C THR A 10 -18.11 8.55 4.32
N ASN A 11 -18.34 8.79 5.60
CA ASN A 11 -19.15 7.89 6.42
C ASN A 11 -20.66 8.09 6.21
N SER A 12 -21.48 7.24 6.82
CA SER A 12 -22.96 7.30 6.75
C SER A 12 -23.57 8.60 7.30
N ARG A 13 -22.81 9.39 8.06
CA ARG A 13 -23.23 10.72 8.56
C ARG A 13 -22.81 11.87 7.63
N GLY A 14 -22.24 11.57 6.46
CA GLY A 14 -21.75 12.57 5.51
C GLY A 14 -20.44 13.24 5.93
N ALA A 15 -19.77 12.75 6.99
CA ALA A 15 -18.50 13.30 7.44
C ALA A 15 -17.31 12.62 6.74
N GLU A 16 -16.34 13.41 6.30
CA GLU A 16 -15.06 12.91 5.79
C GLU A 16 -14.27 12.25 6.92
N VAL A 17 -13.86 11.00 6.71
CA VAL A 17 -12.89 10.32 7.56
C VAL A 17 -11.59 10.21 6.78
N ARG A 18 -10.52 10.77 7.34
CA ARG A 18 -9.17 10.72 6.76
C ARG A 18 -8.38 9.61 7.43
N GLY A 19 -7.63 8.88 6.62
CA GLY A 19 -6.73 7.82 7.07
C GLY A 19 -5.58 7.61 6.10
N TYR A 20 -4.87 6.50 6.31
CA TYR A 20 -3.81 6.05 5.44
C TYR A 20 -3.94 4.55 5.23
N SER A 21 -3.77 4.12 3.99
CA SER A 21 -3.49 2.72 3.67
C SER A 21 -1.99 2.50 3.76
N VAL A 22 -1.56 1.45 4.48
CA VAL A 22 -0.15 1.07 4.54
C VAL A 22 0.09 -0.03 3.52
N VAL A 23 1.01 0.21 2.59
CA VAL A 23 1.46 -0.80 1.64
C VAL A 23 2.87 -1.22 2.01
N VAL A 24 3.09 -2.52 2.12
CA VAL A 24 4.38 -3.12 2.46
C VAL A 24 5.01 -3.69 1.20
N LEU A 25 6.30 -3.43 1.01
CA LEU A 25 7.10 -4.16 0.03
C LEU A 25 7.55 -5.48 0.66
N CYS A 26 6.99 -6.59 0.19
CA CYS A 26 7.35 -7.92 0.64
C CYS A 26 8.38 -8.54 -0.32
N ALA A 27 9.56 -8.85 0.21
CA ALA A 27 10.64 -9.44 -0.58
C ALA A 27 10.22 -10.77 -1.23
N SER A 28 9.32 -11.54 -0.62
CA SER A 28 8.87 -12.84 -1.14
C SER A 28 7.64 -12.72 -2.05
N CYS A 29 6.65 -11.92 -1.67
CA CYS A 29 5.39 -11.82 -2.43
C CYS A 29 5.51 -10.98 -3.70
N ASP A 30 6.43 -10.01 -3.70
CA ASP A 30 6.56 -9.02 -4.76
C ASP A 30 7.83 -9.24 -5.61
N ALA A 31 8.52 -10.36 -5.43
CA ALA A 31 9.79 -10.67 -6.10
C ALA A 31 9.69 -10.73 -7.63
N ASP A 32 8.55 -11.22 -8.15
CA ASP A 32 8.35 -11.42 -9.60
C ASP A 32 7.59 -10.26 -10.26
N ARG A 33 7.20 -9.25 -9.49
CA ARG A 33 6.42 -8.12 -10.01
C ARG A 33 7.36 -7.07 -10.61
N PRO A 34 7.15 -6.65 -11.88
CA PRO A 34 8.06 -5.72 -12.56
C PRO A 34 8.27 -4.37 -11.83
N ALA A 35 7.24 -3.87 -11.15
CA ALA A 35 7.29 -2.59 -10.44
C ALA A 35 8.07 -2.65 -9.10
N THR A 36 8.33 -3.84 -8.56
CA THR A 36 8.90 -4.04 -7.22
C THR A 36 10.21 -4.83 -7.24
N ALA A 37 10.36 -5.77 -8.16
CA ALA A 37 11.53 -6.64 -8.26
C ALA A 37 12.87 -5.86 -8.32
N PRO A 38 12.98 -4.75 -9.08
CA PRO A 38 14.21 -3.95 -9.10
C PRO A 38 14.55 -3.34 -7.74
N LEU A 39 13.56 -2.80 -7.02
CA LEU A 39 13.75 -2.20 -5.70
C LEU A 39 14.12 -3.25 -4.64
N ILE A 40 13.53 -4.46 -4.72
CA ILE A 40 13.89 -5.58 -3.84
C ILE A 40 15.34 -6.02 -4.10
N THR A 41 15.74 -6.11 -5.36
CA THR A 41 17.12 -6.45 -5.75
C THR A 41 18.09 -5.38 -5.25
N TRP A 42 17.74 -4.10 -5.42
CA TRP A 42 18.53 -2.98 -4.93
C TRP A 42 18.78 -3.08 -3.42
N PHE A 43 17.75 -3.41 -2.62
CA PHE A 43 17.94 -3.62 -1.18
C PHE A 43 18.85 -4.80 -0.84
N HIS A 44 18.88 -5.87 -1.64
CA HIS A 44 19.82 -6.98 -1.44
C HIS A 44 21.27 -6.58 -1.72
N VAL A 45 21.51 -5.66 -2.66
CA VAL A 45 22.86 -5.22 -3.05
C VAL A 45 23.39 -4.15 -2.10
N HIS A 46 22.57 -3.14 -1.77
CA HIS A 46 23.01 -1.96 -1.02
C HIS A 46 22.73 -2.04 0.49
N GLY A 47 21.70 -2.80 0.91
CA GLY A 47 21.30 -2.96 2.30
C GLY A 47 20.66 -1.72 2.95
N GLU A 48 21.19 -0.54 2.69
CA GLU A 48 20.74 0.73 3.25
C GLU A 48 20.79 1.89 2.24
N VAL A 49 20.00 2.92 2.53
CA VAL A 49 19.97 4.16 1.75
C VAL A 49 20.99 5.14 2.34
N THR A 50 21.90 5.62 1.50
CA THR A 50 22.91 6.64 1.80
C THR A 50 22.77 7.81 0.85
N GLU A 51 23.49 8.91 1.08
CA GLU A 51 23.47 10.06 0.16
C GLU A 51 23.93 9.68 -1.25
N ASP A 52 24.91 8.79 -1.37
CA ASP A 52 25.49 8.36 -2.66
C ASP A 52 24.50 7.57 -3.52
N ASN A 53 23.58 6.83 -2.89
CA ASN A 53 22.65 5.94 -3.59
C ASN A 53 21.19 6.42 -3.58
N LEU A 54 20.93 7.58 -2.94
CA LEU A 54 19.59 8.13 -2.73
C LEU A 54 18.83 8.36 -4.04
N HIS A 55 19.50 8.85 -5.09
CA HIS A 55 18.84 9.16 -6.36
C HIS A 55 18.33 7.90 -7.07
N GLU A 56 19.12 6.83 -7.05
CA GLU A 56 18.72 5.53 -7.60
C GLU A 56 17.55 4.95 -6.80
N PHE A 57 17.67 4.96 -5.47
CA PHE A 57 16.59 4.54 -4.58
C PHE A 57 15.29 5.31 -4.84
N ALA A 58 15.35 6.63 -4.96
CA ALA A 58 14.18 7.47 -5.21
C ALA A 58 13.52 7.15 -6.56
N THR A 59 14.31 6.83 -7.58
CA THR A 59 13.82 6.43 -8.90
C THR A 59 13.06 5.10 -8.82
N LEU A 60 13.66 4.09 -8.20
CA LEU A 60 13.05 2.77 -8.03
C LEU A 60 11.83 2.81 -7.12
N GLY A 61 11.91 3.58 -6.03
CA GLY A 61 10.79 3.84 -5.12
C GLY A 61 9.60 4.51 -5.83
N SER A 62 9.87 5.44 -6.74
CA SER A 62 8.82 6.12 -7.52
C SER A 62 8.13 5.15 -8.49
N VAL A 63 8.89 4.27 -9.16
CA VAL A 63 8.32 3.22 -10.02
C VAL A 63 7.42 2.29 -9.22
N TRP A 64 7.87 1.87 -8.03
CA TRP A 64 7.06 1.04 -7.15
C TRP A 64 5.76 1.75 -6.74
N ILE A 65 5.85 2.97 -6.21
CA ILE A 65 4.69 3.75 -5.74
C ILE A 65 3.69 3.99 -6.87
N ASN A 66 4.16 4.35 -8.06
CA ASN A 66 3.28 4.57 -9.22
C ASN A 66 2.67 3.29 -9.78
N GLY A 67 3.29 2.13 -9.47
CA GLY A 67 2.75 0.82 -9.80
C GLY A 67 1.76 0.27 -8.77
N LEU A 68 1.50 0.99 -7.68
CA LEU A 68 0.52 0.56 -6.68
C LEU A 68 -0.90 0.73 -7.24
N ASP A 69 -1.58 -0.39 -7.41
CA ASP A 69 -3.02 -0.42 -7.65
C ASP A 69 -3.75 -0.55 -6.32
N LEU A 70 -4.11 0.59 -5.75
CA LEU A 70 -4.94 0.63 -4.55
C LEU A 70 -6.40 0.51 -4.96
N GLN A 71 -6.92 -0.71 -4.87
CA GLN A 71 -8.34 -0.94 -5.06
C GLN A 71 -9.12 -0.07 -4.06
N PRO A 72 -10.09 0.73 -4.53
CA PRO A 72 -10.95 1.47 -3.64
C PRO A 72 -11.68 0.50 -2.73
N LEU A 73 -11.97 0.93 -1.51
CA LEU A 73 -12.73 0.11 -0.59
C LEU A 73 -14.11 -0.17 -1.17
N ASP A 74 -14.47 -1.44 -1.23
CA ASP A 74 -15.83 -1.86 -1.57
C ASP A 74 -16.77 -1.55 -0.40
N LEU A 75 -17.47 -0.42 -0.51
CA LEU A 75 -18.39 0.05 0.53
C LEU A 75 -19.64 -0.84 0.63
N GLU A 76 -20.03 -1.53 -0.44
CA GLU A 76 -21.18 -2.44 -0.41
C GLU A 76 -20.81 -3.72 0.34
N MET A 77 -19.63 -4.29 0.05
CA MET A 77 -19.09 -5.43 0.79
C MET A 77 -18.88 -5.08 2.27
N LEU A 78 -18.29 -3.92 2.57
CA LEU A 78 -18.10 -3.49 3.96
C LEU A 78 -19.43 -3.35 4.70
N ALA A 79 -20.45 -2.76 4.06
CA ALA A 79 -21.78 -2.63 4.67
C ALA A 79 -22.42 -4.00 4.93
N ALA A 80 -22.23 -4.96 4.02
CA ALA A 80 -22.72 -6.32 4.20
C ALA A 80 -22.01 -7.06 5.36
N GLU A 81 -20.69 -6.93 5.47
CA GLU A 81 -19.91 -7.48 6.58
C GLU A 81 -20.27 -6.85 7.93
N GLU A 82 -20.45 -5.52 7.98
CA GLU A 82 -20.87 -4.81 9.19
C GLU A 82 -22.22 -5.35 9.69
N GLU A 83 -23.16 -5.56 8.76
CA GLU A 83 -24.51 -6.00 9.07
C GLU A 83 -24.54 -7.48 9.49
N ALA A 84 -23.71 -8.34 8.88
CA ALA A 84 -23.50 -9.72 9.36
C ALA A 84 -22.87 -9.75 10.77
N TRP A 85 -21.88 -8.90 11.05
CA TRP A 85 -21.29 -8.77 12.38
C TRP A 85 -22.32 -8.31 13.43
N ARG A 86 -23.18 -7.34 13.10
CA ARG A 86 -24.27 -6.87 13.99
C ARG A 86 -25.28 -7.96 14.32
N ARG A 87 -25.53 -8.89 13.39
CA ARG A 87 -26.39 -10.05 13.62
C ARG A 87 -25.68 -11.22 14.33
N GLY A 88 -24.37 -11.14 14.54
CA GLY A 88 -23.57 -12.21 15.16
C GLY A 88 -23.26 -13.38 14.23
N GLU A 89 -23.27 -13.14 12.91
CA GLU A 89 -23.03 -14.15 11.86
C GLU A 89 -21.56 -14.19 11.40
N LEU A 90 -20.68 -13.44 12.08
CA LEU A 90 -19.27 -13.23 11.78
C LEU A 90 -18.40 -13.49 13.02
#